data_AF-A0AAC9N016-F1
#
_entry.id   AF-A0AAC9N016-F1
#
_cell.length_a   1.000
_cell.length_b   1.000
_cell.length_c   1.000
_cell.angle_alpha   90.00
_cell.angle_beta   90.00
_cell.angle_gamma   90.00
#
_symmetry.space_group_name_H-M   'P 1'
#
loop_
_entity.id
_entity.type
_entity.pdbx_description
1 polymer ?
#
loop_
_entity_poly.entity_id
_entity_poly.type
_entity_poly.pdbx_seq_one_letter_code
_entity_poly.pdbx_strand_id
1 'polypeptide(L)'
;MNDVEAGEILGTVRGTPPNSEVRAAVAADLDGVDKILFDFEESMADVMSPAPSSPPPGWGSLKRTFTRIYDSINFGDLTIEEGAEQVMNEAEQLLS
;
A
#
# COMPACT_ATOMS: atom_id res chain seq x y z
N MET A 1 18.78 12.03 -6.22
CA MET A 1 17.71 11.03 -6.14
C MET A 1 18.40 9.71 -5.89
N ASN A 2 18.04 9.00 -4.81
CA ASN A 2 18.82 7.89 -4.22
C ASN A 2 20.17 8.35 -3.67
N ASP A 3 20.14 9.24 -2.69
CA ASP A 3 21.31 9.75 -1.96
C ASP A 3 21.37 9.07 -0.59
N VAL A 4 22.53 8.50 -0.24
CA VAL A 4 22.70 7.71 0.99
C VAL A 4 22.65 8.58 2.24
N GLU A 5 23.30 9.74 2.23
CA GLU A 5 23.30 10.68 3.37
C GLU A 5 21.87 11.17 3.66
N ALA A 6 21.11 11.50 2.62
CA ALA A 6 19.70 11.84 2.77
C ALA A 6 18.87 10.66 3.31
N GLY A 7 19.23 9.44 2.93
CA GLY A 7 18.61 8.21 3.42
C GLY A 7 18.85 7.99 4.91
N GLU A 8 20.10 8.10 5.37
CA GLU A 8 20.49 7.98 6.78
C GLU A 8 19.79 9.03 7.64
N ILE A 9 19.70 10.28 7.16
CA ILE A 9 18.99 11.36 7.86
C ILE A 9 17.48 11.07 7.98
N LEU A 10 16.86 10.53 6.92
CA LEU A 10 15.43 10.24 6.90
C LEU A 10 15.08 8.92 7.61
N GLY A 11 16.00 7.97 7.65
CA GLY A 11 15.77 6.61 8.13
C GLY A 11 14.54 5.98 7.45
N THR A 12 13.61 5.51 8.28
CA THR A 12 12.39 4.78 7.89
C THR A 12 11.11 5.60 8.03
N VAL A 13 11.18 6.93 8.21
CA VAL A 13 9.99 7.79 8.47
C VAL A 13 8.95 7.81 7.33
N ARG A 14 9.29 7.24 6.16
CA ARG A 14 8.40 7.04 5.01
C ARG A 14 8.36 5.58 4.53
N GLY A 15 8.68 4.64 5.43
CA GLY A 15 8.94 3.24 5.11
C GLY A 15 10.40 2.98 4.75
N THR A 16 10.74 1.70 4.59
CA THR A 16 12.09 1.28 4.19
C THR A 16 12.44 1.81 2.81
N PRO A 17 13.65 2.38 2.62
CA PRO A 17 14.08 2.86 1.30
C PRO A 17 13.92 1.77 0.22
N PRO A 18 13.37 2.12 -0.97
CA PRO A 18 13.19 1.16 -2.06
C PRO A 18 14.48 0.93 -2.86
N ASN A 19 15.44 1.86 -2.79
CA ASN A 19 16.76 1.69 -3.39
C ASN A 19 17.61 0.78 -2.48
N SER A 20 18.19 -0.28 -3.04
CA SER A 20 18.90 -1.31 -2.28
C SER A 20 20.15 -0.79 -1.55
N GLU A 21 20.87 0.16 -2.13
CA GLU A 21 22.07 0.76 -1.52
C GLU A 21 21.67 1.62 -0.32
N VAL A 22 20.70 2.51 -0.50
CA VAL A 22 20.19 3.37 0.59
C VAL A 22 19.53 2.52 1.68
N ARG A 23 18.80 1.45 1.30
CA ARG A 23 18.20 0.50 2.24
C ARG A 23 19.26 -0.14 3.13
N ALA A 24 20.35 -0.65 2.53
CA ALA A 24 21.41 -1.31 3.28
C ALA A 24 22.13 -0.35 4.25
N ALA A 25 22.35 0.90 3.84
CA ALA A 25 22.93 1.93 4.70
C ALA A 25 22.01 2.24 5.90
N VAL A 26 20.74 2.51 5.64
CA VAL A 26 19.75 2.78 6.70
C VAL A 26 19.58 1.60 7.66
N ALA A 27 19.55 0.37 7.13
CA ALA A 27 19.34 -0.85 7.92
C ALA A 27 20.45 -1.12 8.96
N ALA A 28 21.67 -0.61 8.73
CA ALA A 28 22.80 -0.83 9.62
C ALA A 28 22.61 -0.20 11.01
N ASP A 29 21.87 0.92 11.09
CA ASP A 29 21.70 1.72 12.30
C ASP A 29 20.28 1.60 12.90
N LEU A 30 19.42 0.73 12.34
CA LEU A 30 18.05 0.56 12.85
C LEU A 30 18.03 -0.15 14.20
N ASP A 31 17.19 0.38 15.11
CA ASP A 31 16.87 -0.22 16.39
C ASP A 31 15.36 -0.19 16.67
N GLY A 32 14.96 -0.71 17.84
CA GLY A 32 13.59 -0.61 18.33
C GLY A 32 12.52 -1.08 17.35
N VAL A 33 11.49 -0.25 17.16
CA VAL A 33 10.34 -0.55 16.28
C VAL A 33 10.73 -0.54 14.81
N ASP A 34 11.67 0.32 14.42
CA ASP A 34 12.11 0.41 13.03
C ASP A 34 12.82 -0.86 12.58
N LYS A 35 13.67 -1.42 13.45
CA LYS A 35 14.28 -2.73 13.20
C LYS A 35 13.26 -3.86 13.10
N ILE A 36 12.25 -3.87 13.97
CA ILE A 36 11.18 -4.89 13.93
C ILE A 36 10.43 -4.83 12.60
N LEU A 37 10.10 -3.63 12.12
CA LEU A 37 9.42 -3.45 10.83
C LEU A 37 10.30 -3.90 9.67
N PHE A 38 11.58 -3.52 9.67
CA PHE A 38 12.54 -3.92 8.64
C PHE A 38 12.70 -5.44 8.57
N ASP A 39 12.93 -6.10 9.70
CA ASP A 39 13.11 -7.55 9.76
C ASP A 39 11.83 -8.29 9.29
N PHE A 40 10.64 -7.74 9.57
CA PHE A 40 9.38 -8.28 9.05
C PHE A 40 9.28 -8.14 7.53
N GLU A 41 9.61 -6.98 6.96
CA GLU A 41 9.61 -6.79 5.51
C GLU A 41 10.57 -7.76 4.81
N GLU A 42 11.79 -7.94 5.33
CA GLU A 42 12.77 -8.89 4.79
C GLU A 42 12.28 -10.33 4.91
N SER A 43 11.57 -10.69 5.99
CA SER A 43 10.98 -12.04 6.13
C SER A 43 9.89 -12.35 5.09
N MET A 44 9.32 -11.31 4.47
CA MET A 44 8.27 -11.42 3.46
C MET A 44 8.80 -11.30 2.03
N ALA A 45 10.09 -11.03 1.83
CA ALA A 45 10.67 -10.73 0.52
C ALA A 45 10.38 -11.82 -0.53
N ASP A 46 10.41 -13.10 -0.13
CA ASP A 46 10.17 -14.23 -1.03
C ASP A 46 8.72 -14.37 -1.51
N VAL A 47 7.75 -13.76 -0.81
CA VAL A 47 6.32 -13.78 -1.17
C VAL A 47 5.85 -12.45 -1.76
N MET A 48 6.72 -11.45 -1.83
CA MET A 48 6.40 -10.16 -2.44
C MET A 48 6.43 -10.26 -3.97
N SER A 49 5.35 -9.80 -4.59
CA SER A 49 5.32 -9.57 -6.04
C SER A 49 5.86 -8.17 -6.38
N PRO A 50 6.30 -7.93 -7.62
CA PRO A 50 6.69 -6.59 -8.06
C PRO A 50 5.59 -5.55 -7.80
N ALA A 51 5.99 -4.32 -7.54
CA ALA A 51 5.05 -3.21 -7.40
C ALA A 51 4.15 -3.10 -8.66
N PRO A 52 2.83 -2.92 -8.50
CA PRO A 52 1.93 -2.79 -9.63
C PRO A 52 2.21 -1.48 -10.39
N SER A 53 1.71 -1.40 -11.62
CA SER A 53 1.68 -0.14 -12.36
C SER A 53 0.86 0.93 -11.64
N SER A 54 1.09 2.21 -11.99
CA SER A 54 0.27 3.32 -11.50
C SER A 54 -1.22 3.03 -11.72
N PRO A 55 -2.09 3.38 -10.76
CA PRO A 55 -3.52 3.19 -10.91
C PRO A 55 -4.08 3.96 -12.13
N PRO A 56 -5.11 3.43 -12.81
CA PRO A 56 -5.76 4.13 -13.92
C PRO A 56 -6.50 5.39 -13.44
N PRO A 57 -6.87 6.30 -14.38
CA PRO A 57 -7.83 7.35 -14.11
C PRO A 57 -9.10 6.81 -13.42
N GLY A 58 -9.73 7.62 -12.58
CA GLY A 58 -10.95 7.22 -11.86
C GLY A 58 -10.74 6.31 -10.65
N TRP A 59 -9.56 5.73 -10.45
CA TRP A 59 -9.23 4.90 -9.27
C TRP A 59 -9.60 5.53 -7.93
N GLY A 60 -9.28 6.83 -7.76
CA GLY A 60 -9.61 7.56 -6.53
C GLY A 60 -11.12 7.66 -6.25
N SER A 61 -11.93 7.74 -7.31
CA SER A 61 -13.39 7.73 -7.20
C SER A 61 -13.90 6.34 -6.84
N LEU A 62 -13.40 5.30 -7.52
CA LEU A 62 -13.77 3.92 -7.22
C LEU A 62 -13.46 3.55 -5.76
N LYS A 63 -12.29 3.96 -5.23
CA LYS A 63 -11.93 3.72 -3.83
C LYS A 63 -12.94 4.31 -2.85
N ARG A 64 -13.42 5.53 -3.11
CA ARG A 64 -14.45 6.18 -2.26
C ARG A 64 -15.79 5.44 -2.34
N THR A 65 -16.19 5.04 -3.55
CA THR A 65 -17.41 4.26 -3.77
C THR A 65 -17.35 2.91 -3.06
N PHE A 66 -16.22 2.21 -3.15
CA PHE A 66 -15.99 0.96 -2.43
C PHE A 66 -16.17 1.13 -0.92
N THR A 67 -15.55 2.15 -0.31
CA THR A 67 -15.69 2.41 1.13
C THR A 67 -17.16 2.64 1.52
N ARG A 68 -17.91 3.44 0.75
CA ARG A 68 -19.34 3.66 1.00
C ARG A 68 -20.15 2.36 0.97
N ILE A 69 -19.92 1.51 -0.03
CA ILE A 69 -20.62 0.23 -0.18
C ILE A 69 -20.24 -0.73 0.95
N TYR A 70 -18.95 -0.80 1.29
CA TYR A 70 -18.45 -1.58 2.42
C TYR A 70 -19.11 -1.17 3.74
N ASP A 71 -19.26 0.13 3.99
CA ASP A 71 -19.94 0.64 5.18
C ASP A 71 -21.43 0.25 5.17
N SER A 72 -22.13 0.35 4.04
CA SER A 72 -23.52 -0.10 3.92
C SER A 72 -23.70 -1.59 4.20
N ILE A 73 -22.75 -2.44 3.79
CA ILE A 73 -22.77 -3.87 4.16
C ILE A 73 -22.61 -4.02 5.69
N ASN A 74 -21.65 -3.32 6.30
CA ASN A 74 -21.41 -3.42 7.75
C ASN A 74 -22.58 -2.90 8.59
N PHE A 75 -23.34 -1.93 8.09
CA PHE A 75 -24.55 -1.43 8.75
C PHE A 75 -25.78 -2.30 8.50
N GLY A 76 -25.68 -3.31 7.62
CA GLY A 76 -26.76 -4.23 7.29
C GLY A 76 -27.76 -3.67 6.28
N ASP A 77 -27.42 -2.58 5.59
CA ASP A 77 -28.26 -1.98 4.54
C ASP A 77 -28.12 -2.71 3.20
N LEU A 78 -27.02 -3.45 3.00
CA LEU A 78 -26.76 -4.27 1.80
C LEU A 78 -26.25 -5.66 2.19
N THR A 79 -26.57 -6.65 1.37
CA THR A 79 -25.86 -7.95 1.41
C THR A 79 -24.47 -7.85 0.79
N ILE A 80 -23.62 -8.83 1.05
CA ILE A 80 -22.29 -8.92 0.42
C ILE A 80 -22.43 -9.03 -1.09
N GLU A 81 -23.39 -9.83 -1.56
CA GLU A 81 -23.65 -10.06 -2.98
C GLU A 81 -24.09 -8.77 -3.69
N GLU A 82 -25.01 -8.01 -3.09
CA GLU A 82 -25.49 -6.74 -3.63
C GLU A 82 -24.38 -5.69 -3.67
N GLY A 83 -23.58 -5.59 -2.61
CA GLY A 83 -22.46 -4.66 -2.57
C GLY A 83 -21.36 -5.04 -3.56
N ALA A 84 -21.06 -6.33 -3.74
CA ALA A 84 -20.10 -6.80 -4.73
C ALA A 84 -20.54 -6.43 -6.16
N GLU A 85 -21.81 -6.66 -6.50
CA GLU A 85 -22.36 -6.28 -7.80
C GLU A 85 -22.25 -4.76 -8.03
N GLN A 86 -22.59 -3.95 -7.02
CA GLN A 86 -22.46 -2.50 -7.11
C GLN A 86 -21.01 -2.04 -7.33
N VAL A 87 -20.04 -2.61 -6.61
CA VAL A 87 -18.61 -2.27 -6.79
C VAL A 87 -18.15 -2.58 -8.20
N MET A 88 -18.54 -3.73 -8.77
CA MET A 88 -18.14 -4.13 -10.12
C MET A 88 -18.73 -3.19 -11.17
N ASN A 89 -20.02 -2.85 -11.06
CA ASN A 89 -20.68 -1.90 -11.97
C ASN A 89 -20.04 -0.50 -11.92
N GLU A 90 -19.63 -0.05 -10.74
CA GLU A 90 -18.94 1.24 -10.56
C GLU A 90 -17.51 1.19 -11.12
N ALA A 91 -16.80 0.06 -10.97
CA ALA A 91 -15.49 -0.13 -11.54
C ALA A 91 -15.52 -0.07 -13.08
N GLU A 92 -16.49 -0.72 -13.71
CA GLU A 92 -16.67 -0.68 -15.17
C GLU A 92 -16.88 0.75 -15.70
N GLN A 93 -17.60 1.60 -14.95
CA GLN A 93 -17.88 2.98 -15.36
C GLN A 93 -16.73 3.93 -15.08
N LEU A 94 -15.99 3.73 -13.98
CA LEU A 94 -14.98 4.68 -13.51
C LEU A 94 -13.59 4.40 -14.05
N LEU A 95 -13.30 3.15 -14.44
CA LEU A 95 -11.97 2.73 -14.90
C LEU A 95 -11.85 2.56 -16.41
N SER A 96 -12.95 2.67 -17.16
CA SER A 96 -12.99 2.59 -18.63
C SER A 96 -12.35 3.80 -19.31
#